data_AF-A0A285IV71-F1
#
_entry.id   AF-A0A285IV71-F1
#
_cell.length_a   1.000
_cell.length_b   1.000
_cell.length_c   1.000
_cell.angle_alpha   90.00
_cell.angle_beta   90.00
_cell.angle_gamma   90.00
#
_symmetry.space_group_name_H-M   'P 1'
#
loop_
_entity.id
_entity.type
_entity.pdbx_description
1 polymer ?
#
loop_
_entity_poly.entity_id
_entity_poly.type
_entity_poly.pdbx_seq_one_letter_code
_entity_poly.pdbx_strand_id
1 'polypeptide(L)'
;MQPDLEVDTEELRHDASAVAGTASRIIVGAAQAPSPDTTPRWVTADAAMLAALAARQQLGLIGAEVADTARRITTAAADYELADARAVTRLRLSR
;
A
#
# COMPACT_ATOMS: atom_id res chain seq x y z
N MET A 1 -29.53 -9.45 13.39
CA MET A 1 -29.10 -8.05 13.59
C MET A 1 -27.59 -8.03 13.50
N GLN A 2 -27.05 -7.54 12.39
CA GLN A 2 -25.66 -7.12 12.33
C GLN A 2 -25.62 -5.75 13.02
N PRO A 3 -24.73 -5.49 13.97
CA PRO A 3 -24.63 -4.16 14.57
C PRO A 3 -24.35 -3.15 13.45
N ASP A 4 -24.99 -1.98 13.51
CA ASP A 4 -24.76 -0.89 12.57
C ASP A 4 -23.27 -0.52 12.60
N LEU A 5 -22.53 -1.03 11.63
CA LEU A 5 -21.13 -0.72 11.40
C LEU A 5 -21.13 0.56 10.57
N GLU A 6 -21.12 1.71 11.27
CA GLU A 6 -20.78 2.98 10.65
C GLU A 6 -19.30 2.94 10.29
N VAL A 7 -19.02 2.87 8.99
CA VAL A 7 -17.65 2.89 8.48
C VAL A 7 -17.24 4.33 8.28
N ASP A 8 -16.19 4.76 8.98
CA ASP A 8 -15.58 6.07 8.75
C ASP A 8 -14.77 6.04 7.44
N THR A 9 -15.38 6.50 6.36
CA THR A 9 -14.75 6.50 5.03
C THR A 9 -13.65 7.57 4.91
N GLU A 10 -13.64 8.58 5.78
CA GLU A 10 -12.57 9.56 5.83
C GLU A 10 -11.32 8.96 6.49
N GLU A 11 -11.50 8.24 7.61
CA GLU A 11 -10.42 7.48 8.24
C GLU A 11 -9.81 6.46 7.28
N LEU A 12 -10.64 5.71 6.53
CA LEU A 12 -10.15 4.79 5.50
C LEU A 12 -9.36 5.50 4.39
N ARG A 13 -9.77 6.70 3.97
CA ARG A 13 -9.03 7.49 2.97
C ARG A 13 -7.71 8.00 3.53
N HIS A 14 -7.68 8.40 4.80
CA HIS A 14 -6.46 8.79 5.49
C HIS A 14 -5.46 7.62 5.56
N ASP A 15 -5.92 6.46 5.99
CA ASP A 15 -5.12 5.24 6.08
C ASP A 15 -4.60 4.81 4.71
N ALA A 16 -5.45 4.82 3.68
CA ALA A 16 -5.03 4.52 2.32
C ALA A 16 -3.90 5.45 1.84
N SER A 17 -3.99 6.74 2.16
CA SER A 17 -2.95 7.72 1.85
C SER A 17 -1.64 7.42 2.59
N ALA A 18 -1.71 7.08 3.88
CA ALA A 18 -0.53 6.71 4.68
C ALA A 18 0.15 5.43 4.16
N VAL A 19 -0.65 4.42 3.77
CA VAL A 19 -0.18 3.17 3.17
C VAL A 19 0.47 3.43 1.82
N ALA A 20 -0.15 4.25 0.96
CA ALA A 20 0.42 4.66 -0.33
C ALA A 20 1.74 5.43 -0.17
N GLY A 21 1.82 6.33 0.82
CA GLY A 21 3.06 7.02 1.16
C GLY A 21 4.17 6.07 1.60
N THR A 22 3.82 5.02 2.35
CA THR A 22 4.76 3.97 2.75
C THR A 22 5.23 3.14 1.56
N ALA A 23 4.34 2.74 0.66
CA ALA A 23 4.71 2.06 -0.59
C ALA A 23 5.70 2.89 -1.41
N SER A 24 5.43 4.20 -1.57
CA SER A 24 6.32 5.12 -2.28
C SER A 24 7.71 5.17 -1.68
N ARG A 25 7.82 5.29 -0.34
CA ARG A 25 9.12 5.27 0.36
C ARG A 25 9.89 3.97 0.14
N ILE A 26 9.21 2.82 0.17
CA ILE A 26 9.84 1.51 -0.07
C ILE A 26 10.39 1.44 -1.49
N ILE A 27 9.57 1.78 -2.48
CA ILE A 27 9.95 1.71 -3.91
C ILE A 27 11.10 2.66 -4.22
N VAL A 28 10.99 3.92 -3.81
CA VAL A 28 12.02 4.94 -4.04
C VAL A 28 13.30 4.59 -3.28
N GLY A 29 13.18 4.18 -2.02
CA GLY A 29 14.33 3.77 -1.20
C GLY A 29 15.08 2.58 -1.80
N ALA A 30 14.36 1.58 -2.32
CA ALA A 30 14.98 0.45 -3.01
C ALA A 30 15.68 0.85 -4.31
N ALA A 31 15.08 1.77 -5.09
CA ALA A 31 15.66 2.26 -6.34
C ALA A 31 16.92 3.12 -6.11
N GLN A 32 16.95 3.89 -5.02
CA GLN A 32 18.06 4.78 -4.67
C GLN A 32 19.15 4.09 -3.82
N ALA A 33 18.93 2.85 -3.39
CA ALA A 33 19.88 2.12 -2.56
C ALA A 33 21.25 2.00 -3.29
N PRO A 34 22.36 2.41 -2.66
CA PRO A 34 23.68 2.33 -3.27
C PRO A 34 24.05 0.87 -3.56
N SER A 35 24.78 0.66 -4.65
CA SER A 35 25.35 -0.66 -4.93
C SER A 35 26.45 -1.00 -3.92
N PRO A 36 26.59 -2.27 -3.51
CA PRO A 36 27.70 -2.71 -2.67
C PRO A 36 29.04 -2.35 -3.31
N ASP A 37 30.00 -1.93 -2.49
CA ASP A 37 31.36 -1.72 -2.95
C ASP A 37 31.97 -3.07 -3.35
N THR A 38 32.62 -3.11 -4.51
CA THR A 38 33.28 -4.30 -5.06
C THR A 38 34.81 -4.22 -4.91
N THR A 39 35.29 -3.14 -4.30
CA THR A 39 36.70 -2.88 -4.04
C THR A 39 36.97 -2.72 -2.55
N PRO A 40 37.92 -3.51 -1.98
CA PRO A 40 38.72 -4.55 -2.62
C PRO A 40 37.88 -5.78 -3.01
N ARG A 41 38.34 -6.57 -3.99
CA ARG A 41 37.64 -7.79 -4.46
C ARG A 41 37.70 -8.94 -3.45
N TRP A 42 36.99 -8.80 -2.35
CA TRP A 42 36.85 -9.87 -1.36
C TRP A 42 36.02 -11.00 -1.94
N VAL A 43 36.27 -12.23 -1.47
CA VAL A 43 35.52 -13.43 -1.89
C VAL A 43 34.02 -13.27 -1.67
N THR A 44 33.61 -12.42 -0.73
CA THR A 44 32.21 -12.13 -0.39
C THR A 44 31.56 -11.05 -1.26
N ALA A 45 32.31 -10.35 -2.12
CA ALA A 45 31.80 -9.21 -2.89
C ALA A 45 30.66 -9.62 -3.84
N ASP A 46 30.81 -10.74 -4.55
CA ASP A 46 29.77 -11.25 -5.45
C ASP A 46 28.51 -11.68 -4.70
N ALA A 47 28.68 -12.34 -3.55
CA ALA A 47 27.57 -12.72 -2.69
C ALA A 47 26.81 -11.47 -2.16
N ALA A 48 27.54 -10.41 -1.77
CA ALA A 48 26.94 -9.16 -1.35
C ALA A 48 26.18 -8.46 -2.49
N MET A 49 26.73 -8.47 -3.71
CA MET A 49 26.07 -7.90 -4.89
C MET A 49 24.79 -8.65 -5.24
N LEU A 50 24.81 -9.99 -5.22
CA LEU A 50 23.61 -10.82 -5.42
C LEU A 50 22.56 -10.57 -4.34
N ALA A 51 22.96 -10.51 -3.08
CA ALA A 51 22.06 -10.21 -1.96
C ALA A 51 21.41 -8.83 -2.13
N ALA A 52 22.16 -7.80 -2.52
CA ALA A 52 21.63 -6.46 -2.75
C ALA A 52 20.66 -6.41 -3.94
N LEU A 53 20.92 -7.14 -5.02
CA LEU A 53 20.00 -7.25 -6.16
C LEU A 53 18.70 -7.95 -5.75
N ALA A 54 18.81 -9.08 -5.04
CA ALA A 54 17.65 -9.80 -4.52
C ALA A 54 16.82 -8.93 -3.56
N ALA A 55 17.47 -8.22 -2.65
CA ALA A 55 16.80 -7.31 -1.73
C ALA A 55 16.05 -6.19 -2.48
N ARG A 56 16.67 -5.57 -3.49
CA ARG A 56 16.01 -4.54 -4.31
C ARG A 56 14.77 -5.09 -5.03
N GLN A 57 14.86 -6.30 -5.59
CA GLN A 57 13.73 -6.94 -6.23
C GLN A 57 12.60 -7.23 -5.24
N GLN A 58 12.92 -7.80 -4.06
CA GLN A 58 11.93 -8.10 -3.03
C GLN A 58 11.25 -6.84 -2.49
N LEU A 59 12.00 -5.76 -2.25
CA LEU A 59 11.44 -4.48 -1.84
C LEU A 59 10.54 -3.88 -2.91
N GLY A 60 10.86 -4.05 -4.20
CA GLY A 60 9.97 -3.66 -5.29
C GLY A 60 8.63 -4.39 -5.27
N LEU A 61 8.64 -5.70 -5.01
CA LEU A 61 7.41 -6.51 -4.89
C LEU A 61 6.58 -6.08 -3.67
N ILE A 62 7.22 -5.97 -2.50
CA ILE A 62 6.56 -5.53 -1.27
C ILE A 62 5.94 -4.14 -1.46
N GLY A 63 6.70 -3.20 -2.03
CA GLY A 63 6.20 -1.86 -2.32
C GLY A 63 4.97 -1.87 -3.25
N ALA A 64 4.97 -2.73 -4.26
CA ALA A 64 3.83 -2.88 -5.17
C ALA A 64 2.59 -3.47 -4.47
N GLU A 65 2.76 -4.45 -3.58
CA GLU A 65 1.68 -5.04 -2.79
C GLU A 65 1.09 -4.05 -1.78
N VAL A 66 1.93 -3.25 -1.13
CA VAL A 66 1.48 -2.18 -0.22
C VAL A 66 0.71 -1.11 -1.00
N ALA A 67 1.18 -0.73 -2.20
CA ALA A 67 0.45 0.18 -3.08
C ALA A 67 -0.90 -0.39 -3.53
N ASP A 68 -0.96 -1.69 -3.82
CA ASP A 68 -2.22 -2.36 -4.16
C ASP A 68 -3.20 -2.38 -2.99
N THR A 69 -2.69 -2.60 -1.77
CA THR A 69 -3.49 -2.54 -0.54
C THR A 69 -4.10 -1.16 -0.36
N ALA A 70 -3.33 -0.08 -0.54
CA ALA A 70 -3.86 1.29 -0.50
C ALA A 70 -5.00 1.51 -1.51
N ARG A 71 -4.83 1.03 -2.76
CA ARG A 71 -5.89 1.11 -3.78
C ARG A 71 -7.16 0.38 -3.35
N ARG A 72 -7.03 -0.84 -2.81
CA ARG A 72 -8.18 -1.63 -2.33
C ARG A 72 -8.92 -0.93 -1.20
N ILE A 73 -8.21 -0.29 -0.26
CA ILE A 73 -8.83 0.49 0.82
C ILE A 73 -9.60 1.68 0.23
N THR A 74 -9.02 2.41 -0.72
CA THR A 74 -9.71 3.53 -1.40
C THR A 74 -10.97 3.07 -2.13
N THR A 75 -10.90 1.94 -2.85
CA THR A 75 -12.08 1.37 -3.51
C THR A 75 -13.15 0.97 -2.50
N ALA A 76 -12.77 0.31 -1.41
CA ALA A 76 -13.72 -0.07 -0.37
C ALA A 76 -14.40 1.13 0.27
N ALA A 77 -13.67 2.22 0.56
CA ALA A 77 -14.24 3.46 1.07
C ALA A 77 -15.30 4.04 0.12
N ALA A 78 -15.01 4.09 -1.18
CA ALA A 78 -15.97 4.55 -2.20
C ALA A 78 -17.22 3.65 -2.30
N ASP A 79 -17.05 2.34 -2.17
CA ASP A 79 -18.17 1.39 -2.16
C ASP A 79 -19.09 1.59 -0.94
N TYR A 80 -18.52 1.89 0.23
CA TYR A 80 -19.29 2.23 1.43
C TYR A 80 -20.06 3.55 1.27
N GLU A 81 -19.44 4.63 0.77
CA GLU A 81 -20.11 5.90 0.51
C GLU A 81 -21.30 5.73 -0.46
N LEU A 82 -21.12 4.91 -1.50
CA LEU A 82 -22.18 4.59 -2.45
C LEU A 82 -23.32 3.77 -1.81
N ALA A 83 -23.00 2.81 -0.95
CA ALA A 83 -23.98 2.02 -0.23
C ALA A 83 -24.82 2.90 0.72
N ASP A 84 -24.18 3.84 1.42
CA ASP A 84 -24.85 4.79 2.31
C ASP A 84 -25.80 5.74 1.52
N ALA A 85 -25.32 6.33 0.43
CA ALA A 85 -26.16 7.18 -0.43
C ALA A 85 -27.41 6.45 -0.96
N ARG A 86 -27.28 5.16 -1.29
CA ARG A 86 -28.40 4.29 -1.68
C ARG A 86 -29.34 3.99 -0.51
N ALA A 87 -28.81 3.82 0.71
CA ALA A 87 -29.62 3.62 1.91
C ALA A 87 -30.45 4.88 2.24
N VAL A 88 -29.81 6.07 2.22
CA VAL A 88 -30.48 7.36 2.42
C VAL A 88 -31.60 7.58 1.41
N THR A 89 -31.36 7.27 0.14
CA THR A 89 -32.39 7.40 -0.91
C THR A 89 -33.58 6.48 -0.66
N ARG A 90 -33.34 5.22 -0.28
CA ARG A 90 -34.41 4.26 0.06
C ARG A 90 -35.22 4.74 1.26
N LEU A 91 -34.58 5.23 2.31
CA LEU A 91 -35.25 5.77 3.51
C LEU A 91 -36.15 6.97 3.20
N ARG A 92 -35.72 7.85 2.29
CA ARG A 92 -36.52 9.00 1.85
C ARG A 92 -37.74 8.61 1.01
N LEU A 93 -37.63 7.54 0.21
CA LEU A 93 -38.73 7.05 -0.63
C LEU A 93 -39.77 6.22 0.16
N SER A 94 -39.37 5.64 1.29
CA SER A 94 -40.26 4.85 2.16
C SER A 94 -40.97 5.64 3.24
N ARG A 95 -40.69 6.94 3.37
CA ARG A 95 -41.25 7.86 4.36
C ARG A 95 -42.23 8.81 3.70
#